data_AF-A0A7C4M635-F1
#
_entry.id   AF-A0A7C4M635-F1
#
_cell.length_a   1.000
_cell.length_b   1.000
_cell.length_c   1.000
_cell.angle_alpha   90.00
_cell.angle_beta   90.00
_cell.angle_gamma   90.00
#
_symmetry.space_group_name_H-M   'P 1'
#
loop_
_entity.id
_entity.type
_entity.pdbx_description
1 polymer ?
#
loop_
_entity_poly.entity_id
_entity_poly.type
_entity_poly.pdbx_seq_one_letter_code
_entity_poly.pdbx_strand_id
1 'polypeptide(L)'
;MVIIATRPYVAVLGYGCNPEGRKIKDYIYFACNNAVFSSLGRETPIIFSGGFTDPNNFPGISEAMMMEKIAREEIGCVNPMYREEESITTIQNIRNIKKLWIEHRYDKDSVAILSEKPECIICDKDRAQKVSYIARCIFREDISIKGFDFGRTKKEKIFVVAGNIKDIISIHSPKIEEIFLNQRRREITLTN
;
A
#
# COMPACT_ATOMS: atom_id res chain seq x y z
N MET A 1 30.72 18.44 -7.23
CA MET A 1 29.24 18.36 -7.28
C MET A 1 28.85 16.99 -6.74
N VAL A 2 28.29 16.93 -5.52
CA VAL A 2 27.80 15.66 -4.96
C VAL A 2 26.40 15.44 -5.51
N ILE A 3 26.23 14.47 -6.40
CA ILE A 3 24.91 14.06 -6.86
C ILE A 3 24.28 13.30 -5.71
N ILE A 4 23.42 13.98 -4.96
CA ILE A 4 22.54 13.34 -3.98
C ILE A 4 21.46 12.62 -4.78
N ALA A 5 21.71 11.36 -5.09
CA ALA A 5 20.74 10.56 -5.81
C ALA A 5 19.73 9.99 -4.79
N THR A 6 18.49 10.45 -4.87
CA THR A 6 17.43 9.90 -4.05
C THR A 6 17.04 8.52 -4.55
N ARG A 7 16.92 7.55 -3.64
CA ARG A 7 16.36 6.24 -4.01
C ARG A 7 14.83 6.33 -3.95
N PRO A 8 14.11 6.29 -5.08
CA PRO A 8 12.66 6.20 -5.07
C PRO A 8 12.22 4.83 -4.58
N TYR A 9 10.95 4.72 -4.20
CA TYR A 9 10.29 3.45 -3.92
C TYR A 9 8.84 3.50 -4.44
N VAL A 10 8.27 2.32 -4.68
CA VAL A 10 6.87 2.15 -5.03
C VAL A 10 6.13 1.59 -3.82
N ALA A 11 5.00 2.20 -3.47
CA ALA A 11 4.12 1.70 -2.42
C ALA A 11 2.92 1.00 -3.04
N VAL A 12 2.56 -0.19 -2.55
CA VAL A 12 1.45 -1.00 -3.06
C VAL A 12 0.48 -1.25 -1.92
N LEU A 13 -0.74 -0.72 -2.07
CA LEU A 13 -1.76 -0.84 -1.04
C LEU A 13 -2.56 -2.13 -1.21
N GLY A 14 -2.79 -2.81 -0.09
CA GLY A 14 -3.79 -3.84 0.08
C GLY A 14 -5.18 -3.26 -0.14
N TYR A 15 -6.08 -4.08 -0.67
CA TYR A 15 -7.35 -3.62 -1.22
C TYR A 15 -8.56 -4.37 -0.65
N GLY A 16 -8.36 -5.17 0.40
CA GLY A 16 -9.38 -5.90 1.14
C GLY A 16 -10.05 -6.95 0.26
N CYS A 17 -9.28 -7.61 -0.60
CA CYS A 17 -9.83 -8.52 -1.59
C CYS A 17 -9.67 -9.98 -1.20
N ASN A 18 -10.71 -10.75 -1.54
CA ASN A 18 -10.63 -12.20 -1.64
C ASN A 18 -9.50 -12.53 -2.64
N PRO A 19 -8.41 -13.17 -2.20
CA PRO A 19 -7.25 -13.44 -3.05
C PRO A 19 -7.53 -14.44 -4.17
N GLU A 20 -8.59 -15.25 -4.04
CA GLU A 20 -9.04 -16.13 -5.11
C GLU A 20 -9.91 -15.40 -6.15
N GLY A 21 -10.42 -14.21 -5.85
CA GLY A 21 -11.58 -13.67 -6.54
C GLY A 21 -11.30 -12.78 -7.75
N ARG A 22 -10.29 -11.90 -7.73
CA ARG A 22 -10.13 -10.87 -8.79
C ARG A 22 -8.70 -10.43 -8.99
N LYS A 23 -8.11 -10.86 -10.11
CA LYS A 23 -6.98 -10.21 -10.78
C LYS A 23 -5.80 -9.82 -9.86
N ILE A 24 -5.59 -10.53 -8.75
CA ILE A 24 -4.50 -10.22 -7.80
C ILE A 24 -3.15 -10.37 -8.50
N LYS A 25 -2.96 -11.43 -9.27
CA LYS A 25 -1.73 -11.64 -10.05
C LYS A 25 -1.49 -10.49 -11.03
N ASP A 26 -2.53 -10.07 -11.76
CA ASP A 26 -2.45 -8.92 -12.68
C ASP A 26 -2.15 -7.60 -11.93
N TYR A 27 -2.70 -7.43 -10.73
CA TYR A 27 -2.44 -6.26 -9.89
C TYR A 27 -0.99 -6.21 -9.40
N ILE A 28 -0.46 -7.34 -8.94
CA ILE A 28 0.94 -7.43 -8.51
C ILE A 28 1.88 -7.32 -9.70
N TYR A 29 1.54 -7.91 -10.85
CA TYR A 29 2.29 -7.74 -12.08
C TYR A 29 2.31 -6.27 -12.52
N PHE A 30 1.17 -5.59 -12.47
CA PHE A 30 1.08 -4.15 -12.69
C PHE A 30 1.96 -3.38 -11.71
N ALA A 31 2.00 -3.76 -10.44
CA ALA A 31 2.84 -3.12 -9.45
C ALA A 31 4.35 -3.29 -9.74
N CYS A 32 4.78 -4.52 -10.02
CA CYS A 32 6.17 -4.84 -10.38
C CYS A 32 6.62 -4.07 -11.63
N ASN A 33 5.77 -3.95 -12.65
CA ASN A 33 6.09 -3.19 -13.87
C ASN A 33 6.20 -1.68 -13.64
N ASN A 34 5.52 -1.13 -12.64
CA ASN A 34 5.67 0.28 -12.27
C ASN A 34 6.91 0.53 -11.38
N ALA A 35 7.52 -0.52 -10.81
CA ALA A 35 8.77 -0.45 -10.07
C ALA A 35 9.99 -0.60 -11.00
N VAL A 36 10.03 0.18 -12.08
CA VAL A 36 11.13 0.20 -13.04
C VAL A 36 12.44 0.67 -12.41
N PHE A 37 13.56 0.25 -13.00
CA PHE A 37 14.89 0.64 -12.57
C PHE A 37 15.02 2.16 -12.48
N SER A 38 15.48 2.64 -11.32
CA SER A 38 15.87 4.04 -11.15
C SER A 38 16.91 4.43 -12.20
N SER A 39 17.03 5.74 -12.48
CA SER A 39 18.02 6.32 -13.40
C SER A 39 19.48 5.93 -13.10
N LEU A 40 19.73 5.32 -11.92
CA LEU A 40 21.01 4.80 -11.47
C LEU A 40 21.23 3.31 -11.81
N GLY A 41 20.35 2.67 -12.59
CA GLY A 41 20.43 1.25 -12.93
C GLY A 41 20.18 0.32 -11.73
N ARG A 42 19.56 0.83 -10.66
CA ARG A 42 19.20 0.05 -9.47
C ARG A 42 17.70 -0.24 -9.44
N GLU A 43 17.37 -1.44 -8.98
CA GLU A 43 15.99 -1.85 -8.75
C GLU A 43 15.32 -0.95 -7.70
N THR A 44 14.14 -0.44 -8.07
CA THR A 44 13.31 0.41 -7.23
C THR A 44 12.59 -0.47 -6.20
N PRO A 45 12.79 -0.24 -4.89
CA PRO A 45 12.14 -1.07 -3.89
C PRO A 45 10.61 -0.95 -3.92
N ILE A 46 9.94 -2.03 -3.53
CA ILE A 46 8.49 -2.12 -3.44
C ILE A 46 8.12 -2.32 -1.97
N ILE A 47 7.18 -1.53 -1.48
CA ILE A 47 6.60 -1.70 -0.15
C ILE A 47 5.16 -2.17 -0.30
N PHE A 48 4.90 -3.42 0.06
CA PHE A 48 3.55 -3.98 0.14
C PHE A 48 2.95 -3.67 1.51
N SER A 49 1.73 -3.15 1.55
CA SER A 49 1.06 -2.77 2.81
C SER A 49 -0.33 -3.36 2.89
N GLY A 50 -0.67 -3.94 4.04
CA GLY A 50 -1.99 -4.50 4.31
C GLY A 50 -1.91 -5.63 5.33
N GLY A 51 -2.53 -5.42 6.49
CA GLY A 51 -2.37 -6.31 7.64
C GLY A 51 -3.38 -7.44 7.78
N PHE A 52 -4.44 -7.46 6.98
CA PHE A 52 -5.52 -8.44 7.13
C PHE A 52 -5.98 -9.01 5.79
N THR A 53 -5.96 -10.33 5.66
CA THR A 53 -6.56 -11.10 4.56
C THR A 53 -7.85 -11.78 5.03
N ASP A 54 -8.56 -12.44 4.11
CA ASP A 54 -9.65 -13.35 4.49
C ASP A 54 -9.09 -14.58 5.22
N PRO A 55 -9.36 -14.74 6.54
CA PRO A 55 -8.75 -15.79 7.35
C PRO A 55 -9.22 -17.20 6.96
N ASN A 56 -10.38 -17.32 6.31
CA ASN A 56 -10.91 -18.61 5.85
C ASN A 56 -10.09 -19.17 4.68
N ASN A 57 -9.59 -18.28 3.83
CA ASN A 57 -8.85 -18.63 2.62
C ASN A 57 -7.34 -18.55 2.83
N PHE A 58 -6.85 -17.65 3.70
CA PHE A 58 -5.43 -17.38 3.94
C PHE A 58 -5.13 -17.22 5.44
N PRO A 59 -5.28 -18.30 6.23
CA PRO A 59 -5.10 -18.25 7.67
C PRO A 59 -3.66 -17.86 8.04
N GLY A 60 -3.52 -16.84 8.89
CA GLY A 60 -2.23 -16.40 9.42
C GLY A 60 -1.33 -15.64 8.45
N ILE A 61 -1.84 -15.21 7.29
CA ILE A 61 -1.07 -14.47 6.28
C ILE A 61 -1.66 -13.06 6.11
N SER A 62 -0.82 -12.03 6.16
CA SER A 62 -1.22 -10.63 5.89
C SER A 62 -1.35 -10.37 4.38
N GLU A 63 -2.08 -9.31 3.98
CA GLU A 63 -2.19 -8.95 2.56
C GLU A 63 -0.81 -8.62 1.99
N ALA A 64 0.02 -7.91 2.76
CA ALA A 64 1.39 -7.61 2.38
C ALA A 64 2.24 -8.87 2.13
N MET A 65 2.15 -9.87 3.00
CA MET A 65 2.88 -11.14 2.84
C MET A 65 2.39 -11.92 1.62
N MET A 66 1.09 -11.98 1.39
CA MET A 66 0.52 -12.62 0.21
C MET A 66 0.98 -11.92 -1.08
N MET A 67 0.95 -10.59 -1.13
CA MET A 67 1.38 -9.81 -2.29
C MET A 67 2.86 -10.01 -2.59
N GLU A 68 3.73 -10.02 -1.57
CA GLU A 68 5.15 -10.32 -1.72
C GLU A 68 5.36 -11.74 -2.29
N LYS A 69 4.66 -12.74 -1.73
CA LYS A 69 4.77 -14.13 -2.16
C LYS A 69 4.42 -14.27 -3.65
N ILE A 70 3.31 -13.68 -4.09
CA ILE A 70 2.92 -13.67 -5.51
C ILE A 70 3.96 -12.97 -6.38
N ALA A 71 4.49 -11.82 -5.92
CA ALA A 71 5.51 -11.07 -6.66
C ALA A 71 6.80 -11.89 -6.86
N ARG A 72 7.24 -12.63 -5.83
CA ARG A 72 8.45 -13.45 -5.85
C ARG A 72 8.27 -14.75 -6.62
N GLU A 73 7.29 -15.55 -6.22
CA GLU A 73 7.17 -16.95 -6.64
C GLU A 73 6.46 -17.09 -8.00
N GLU A 74 5.52 -16.21 -8.31
CA GLU A 74 4.69 -16.35 -9.51
C GLU A 74 5.07 -15.37 -10.62
N ILE A 75 5.47 -14.15 -10.26
CA ILE A 75 5.86 -13.11 -11.23
C ILE A 75 7.36 -13.09 -11.48
N GLY A 76 8.19 -13.55 -10.53
CA GLY A 76 9.65 -13.49 -10.64
C GLY A 76 10.20 -12.08 -10.49
N CYS A 77 9.53 -11.20 -9.73
CA CYS A 77 10.00 -9.85 -9.48
C CYS A 77 11.22 -9.89 -8.54
N VAL A 78 12.33 -9.31 -9.02
CA VAL A 78 13.64 -9.31 -8.34
C VAL A 78 13.85 -8.13 -7.41
N ASN A 79 13.06 -7.06 -7.57
CA ASN A 79 13.16 -5.82 -6.78
C ASN A 79 13.25 -6.09 -5.26
N PRO A 80 13.96 -5.25 -4.49
CA PRO A 80 13.88 -5.30 -3.03
C PRO A 80 12.43 -5.08 -2.59
N MET A 81 11.93 -5.93 -1.69
CA MET A 81 10.55 -5.88 -1.21
C MET A 81 10.54 -5.73 0.30
N TYR A 82 9.63 -4.90 0.80
CA TYR A 82 9.37 -4.70 2.22
C TYR A 82 7.89 -4.90 2.47
N ARG A 83 7.55 -5.35 3.69
CA ARG A 83 6.18 -5.62 4.10
C ARG A 83 5.76 -4.73 5.26
N GLU A 84 4.57 -4.18 5.15
CA GLU A 84 3.87 -3.50 6.22
C GLU A 84 2.58 -4.29 6.54
N GLU A 85 2.58 -4.98 7.67
CA GLU A 85 1.60 -6.03 7.99
C GLU A 85 0.62 -5.63 9.09
N GLU A 86 0.64 -4.38 9.55
CA GLU A 86 -0.13 -3.96 10.74
C GLU A 86 -1.38 -3.14 10.38
N SER A 87 -1.40 -2.57 9.18
CA SER A 87 -2.44 -1.64 8.79
C SER A 87 -3.77 -2.32 8.48
N ILE A 88 -4.83 -1.79 9.08
CA ILE A 88 -6.22 -2.24 8.85
C ILE A 88 -7.07 -1.17 8.14
N THR A 89 -6.49 0.00 7.86
CA THR A 89 -7.13 1.13 7.17
C THR A 89 -6.21 1.76 6.13
N THR A 90 -6.79 2.47 5.16
CA THR A 90 -6.03 3.20 4.13
C THR A 90 -5.07 4.24 4.75
N ILE A 91 -5.49 4.91 5.82
CA ILE A 91 -4.69 5.93 6.50
C ILE A 91 -3.48 5.29 7.17
N GLN A 92 -3.68 4.18 7.89
CA GLN A 92 -2.58 3.42 8.49
C GLN A 92 -1.63 2.90 7.43
N ASN A 93 -2.13 2.32 6.32
CA ASN A 93 -1.27 1.82 5.25
C ASN A 93 -0.26 2.91 4.84
N ILE A 94 -0.75 4.11 4.54
CA ILE A 94 0.09 5.20 4.03
C ILE A 94 1.04 5.75 5.12
N ARG A 95 0.58 5.87 6.38
CA ARG A 95 1.44 6.32 7.49
C ARG A 95 2.53 5.29 7.82
N ASN A 96 2.17 4.01 7.87
CA ASN A 96 3.08 2.94 8.22
C ASN A 96 4.09 2.67 7.11
N ILE A 97 3.70 2.78 5.82
CA ILE A 97 4.65 2.76 4.69
C ILE A 97 5.71 3.84 4.86
N LYS A 98 5.30 5.09 5.16
CA LYS A 98 6.24 6.20 5.39
C LYS A 98 7.18 5.88 6.55
N LYS A 99 6.65 5.37 7.66
CA LYS A 99 7.43 4.99 8.85
C LYS A 99 8.44 3.89 8.53
N LEU A 100 7.98 2.79 7.91
CA LEU A 100 8.80 1.65 7.53
C LEU A 100 9.96 2.06 6.61
N TRP A 101 9.69 2.91 5.62
CA TRP A 101 10.72 3.42 4.73
C TRP A 101 11.76 4.29 5.44
N ILE A 102 11.33 5.12 6.40
CA ILE A 102 12.25 5.91 7.23
C ILE A 102 13.09 5.00 8.12
N GLU A 103 12.53 3.92 8.67
CA GLU A 103 13.29 2.96 9.48
C GLU A 103 14.37 2.25 8.66
N HIS A 104 14.06 1.87 7.41
CA HIS A 104 15.04 1.33 6.47
C HIS A 104 16.03 2.36 5.91
N ARG A 105 15.80 3.67 6.11
CA ARG A 105 16.74 4.76 5.74
C ARG A 105 18.02 4.74 6.55
N TYR A 106 18.02 4.16 7.74
CA TYR A 106 19.13 4.18 8.68
C TYR A 106 19.95 2.88 8.70
N ASP A 107 19.77 2.00 7.71
CA ASP A 107 20.65 0.85 7.58
C ASP A 107 22.07 1.32 7.23
N LYS A 108 23.00 1.08 8.15
CA LYS A 108 24.13 1.96 8.50
C LYS A 108 25.20 2.15 7.41
N ASP A 109 25.13 1.37 6.34
CA ASP A 109 26.14 1.31 5.29
C ASP A 109 25.73 2.07 4.00
N SER A 110 24.53 2.66 3.98
CA SER A 110 23.97 3.31 2.79
C SER A 110 24.18 4.84 2.81
N VAL A 111 25.16 5.34 2.05
CA VAL A 111 25.40 6.80 1.83
C VAL A 111 24.30 7.44 0.93
N ALA A 112 23.23 6.71 0.60
CA ALA A 112 22.15 7.20 -0.25
C ALA A 112 21.12 7.97 0.58
N ILE A 113 20.86 9.23 0.22
CA ILE A 113 19.73 9.98 0.77
C ILE A 113 18.46 9.35 0.19
N LEU A 114 17.68 8.59 0.97
CA LEU A 114 16.42 8.03 0.47
C LEU A 114 15.40 9.13 0.23
N SER A 115 14.53 8.94 -0.78
CA SER A 115 13.37 9.83 -0.98
C SER A 115 12.44 9.72 0.22
N GLU A 116 11.93 10.83 0.75
CA GLU A 116 10.98 10.81 1.88
C GLU A 116 9.56 10.42 1.46
N LYS A 117 9.32 10.36 0.14
CA LYS A 117 8.04 10.02 -0.46
C LYS A 117 8.18 8.92 -1.51
N PRO A 118 7.11 8.14 -1.74
CA PRO A 118 7.10 7.18 -2.84
C PRO A 118 7.12 7.92 -4.17
N GLU A 119 7.69 7.29 -5.19
CA GLU A 119 7.54 7.73 -6.57
C GLU A 119 6.09 7.59 -7.02
N CYS A 120 5.46 6.47 -6.68
CA CYS A 120 4.03 6.30 -6.83
C CYS A 120 3.42 5.38 -5.77
N ILE A 121 2.12 5.55 -5.55
CA ILE A 121 1.30 4.64 -4.77
C ILE A 121 0.36 3.91 -5.74
N ILE A 122 0.37 2.59 -5.65
CA ILE A 122 -0.44 1.69 -6.44
C ILE A 122 -1.60 1.21 -5.59
N CYS A 123 -2.81 1.33 -6.14
CA CYS A 123 -4.03 0.97 -5.42
C CYS A 123 -5.15 0.58 -6.40
N ASP A 124 -6.28 0.15 -5.85
CA ASP A 124 -7.53 0.02 -6.62
C ASP A 124 -7.95 1.37 -7.22
N LYS A 125 -8.24 1.39 -8.54
CA LYS A 125 -8.66 2.61 -9.25
C LYS A 125 -9.86 3.29 -8.62
N ASP A 126 -10.82 2.54 -8.07
CA ASP A 126 -12.03 3.10 -7.49
C ASP A 126 -11.74 3.77 -6.12
N ARG A 127 -10.55 3.54 -5.55
CA ARG A 127 -10.02 4.18 -4.35
C ARG A 127 -8.98 5.26 -4.64
N ALA A 128 -8.53 5.42 -5.89
CA ALA A 128 -7.40 6.28 -6.23
C ALA A 128 -7.56 7.74 -5.77
N GLN A 129 -8.77 8.30 -5.87
CA GLN A 129 -9.04 9.66 -5.43
C GLN A 129 -8.83 9.85 -3.92
N LYS A 130 -9.34 8.93 -3.09
CA LYS A 130 -9.13 9.02 -1.62
C LYS A 130 -7.67 8.79 -1.26
N VAL A 131 -6.99 7.87 -1.96
CA VAL A 131 -5.59 7.55 -1.70
C VAL A 131 -4.73 8.77 -2.03
N SER A 132 -5.00 9.44 -3.15
CA SER A 132 -4.35 10.70 -3.52
C SER A 132 -4.51 11.77 -2.44
N TYR A 133 -5.74 11.95 -1.95
CA TYR A 133 -6.05 12.90 -0.90
C TYR A 133 -5.28 12.60 0.41
N ILE A 134 -5.37 11.36 0.89
CA ILE A 134 -4.73 10.92 2.13
C ILE A 134 -3.20 11.01 2.01
N ALA A 135 -2.64 10.59 0.88
CA ALA A 135 -1.22 10.68 0.60
C ALA A 135 -0.74 12.14 0.64
N ARG A 136 -1.48 13.07 0.00
CA ARG A 136 -1.16 14.50 0.07
C ARG A 136 -1.15 15.02 1.50
N CYS A 137 -2.12 14.63 2.32
CA CYS A 137 -2.15 15.05 3.74
C CYS A 137 -0.95 14.51 4.55
N ILE A 138 -0.52 13.26 4.31
CA ILE A 138 0.55 12.60 5.08
C ILE A 138 1.96 13.00 4.61
N PHE A 139 2.16 13.10 3.29
CA PHE A 139 3.45 13.47 2.69
C PHE A 139 3.60 14.98 2.51
N ARG A 140 2.52 15.76 2.61
CA ARG A 140 2.48 17.22 2.36
C ARG A 140 2.91 17.61 0.95
N GLU A 141 2.81 16.67 0.01
CA GLU A 141 3.21 16.83 -1.38
C GLU A 141 2.29 16.01 -2.29
N ASP A 142 2.27 16.34 -3.58
CA ASP A 142 1.62 15.50 -4.58
C ASP A 142 2.40 14.21 -4.83
N ILE A 143 1.66 13.10 -4.79
CA ILE A 143 2.13 11.75 -5.04
C ILE A 143 1.41 11.20 -6.26
N SER A 144 2.17 10.61 -7.19
CA SER A 144 1.58 9.91 -8.33
C SER A 144 0.79 8.69 -7.85
N ILE A 145 -0.49 8.62 -8.20
CA ILE A 145 -1.34 7.47 -7.89
C ILE A 145 -1.60 6.67 -9.16
N LYS A 146 -1.32 5.36 -9.11
CA LYS A 146 -1.58 4.44 -10.21
C LYS A 146 -2.71 3.49 -9.80
N GLY A 147 -3.88 3.72 -10.37
CA GLY A 147 -5.08 2.93 -10.10
C GLY A 147 -5.18 1.69 -10.99
N PHE A 148 -5.34 0.51 -10.40
CA PHE A 148 -5.60 -0.73 -11.11
C PHE A 148 -7.09 -1.07 -11.18
N ASP A 149 -7.56 -1.58 -12.31
CA ASP A 149 -8.95 -1.92 -12.54
C ASP A 149 -9.30 -3.36 -12.15
N PHE A 150 -9.88 -3.53 -10.95
CA PHE A 150 -10.42 -4.82 -10.50
C PHE A 150 -11.76 -5.20 -11.16
N GLY A 151 -12.34 -4.36 -12.01
CA GLY A 151 -13.61 -4.63 -12.68
C GLY A 151 -14.81 -4.62 -11.72
N ARG A 152 -14.82 -3.74 -10.72
CA ARG A 152 -15.89 -3.67 -9.71
C ARG A 152 -17.26 -3.38 -10.34
N THR A 153 -18.27 -4.06 -9.82
CA THR A 153 -19.68 -3.82 -10.14
C THR A 153 -20.17 -2.48 -9.57
N LYS A 154 -21.29 -1.96 -10.09
CA LYS A 154 -21.90 -0.70 -9.57
C LYS A 154 -22.18 -0.77 -8.06
N LYS A 155 -22.67 -1.91 -7.57
CA LYS A 155 -22.97 -2.12 -6.15
C LYS A 155 -21.72 -1.99 -5.29
N GLU A 156 -20.60 -2.57 -5.72
CA GLU A 156 -19.33 -2.50 -4.99
C GLU A 156 -18.73 -1.10 -5.00
N LYS A 157 -18.88 -0.36 -6.11
CA LYS A 157 -18.44 1.04 -6.19
C LYS A 157 -19.14 1.92 -5.15
N ILE A 158 -20.43 1.69 -4.88
CA ILE A 158 -21.16 2.43 -3.84
C ILE A 158 -20.54 2.18 -2.46
N PHE A 159 -20.21 0.93 -2.13
CA PHE A 159 -19.52 0.62 -0.87
C PHE A 159 -18.14 1.26 -0.77
N VAL A 160 -17.41 1.32 -1.90
CA VAL A 160 -16.12 2.04 -1.96
C VAL A 160 -16.30 3.52 -1.67
N VAL A 161 -17.28 4.18 -2.27
CA VAL A 161 -17.58 5.61 -2.02
C VAL A 161 -17.89 5.88 -0.56
N ALA A 162 -18.73 5.04 0.07
CA ALA A 162 -19.05 5.18 1.49
C ALA A 162 -17.80 5.04 2.38
N GLY A 163 -16.94 4.06 2.08
CA GLY A 163 -15.66 3.91 2.78
C GLY A 163 -14.70 5.10 2.56
N ASN A 164 -14.72 5.70 1.37
CA ASN A 164 -13.90 6.86 1.06
C ASN A 164 -14.27 8.08 1.90
N ILE A 165 -15.58 8.33 2.10
CA ILE A 165 -16.06 9.42 2.95
C ILE A 165 -15.57 9.24 4.39
N LYS A 166 -15.65 8.01 4.92
CA LYS A 166 -15.16 7.71 6.28
C LYS A 166 -13.67 8.02 6.42
N ASP A 167 -12.84 7.53 5.50
CA ASP A 167 -11.39 7.79 5.53
C ASP A 167 -11.05 9.29 5.42
N ILE A 168 -11.76 10.05 4.59
CA ILE A 168 -11.55 11.50 4.44
C ILE A 168 -11.92 12.25 5.72
N ILE A 169 -12.97 11.84 6.44
CA ILE A 169 -13.32 12.47 7.72
C ILE A 169 -12.28 12.10 8.80
N SER A 170 -11.88 10.83 8.84
CA SER A 170 -10.94 10.31 9.84
C SER A 170 -9.57 10.97 9.80
N ILE A 171 -9.05 11.28 8.61
CA ILE A 171 -7.71 11.89 8.52
C ILE A 171 -7.63 13.26 9.19
N HIS A 172 -8.76 13.97 9.35
CA HIS A 172 -8.82 15.27 10.03
C HIS A 172 -9.17 15.18 11.51
N SER A 173 -9.54 14.01 12.01
CA SER A 173 -10.00 13.84 13.39
C SER A 173 -9.49 12.54 13.99
N PRO A 174 -8.43 12.60 14.83
CA PRO A 174 -7.84 11.42 15.47
C PRO A 174 -8.86 10.58 16.26
N LYS A 175 -9.84 11.24 16.90
CA LYS A 175 -10.90 10.55 17.64
C LYS A 175 -11.81 9.73 16.72
N ILE A 176 -12.14 10.25 15.54
CA ILE A 176 -12.98 9.52 14.57
C ILE A 176 -12.20 8.35 13.96
N GLU A 177 -10.91 8.58 13.66
CA GLU A 177 -10.02 7.50 13.24
C GLU A 177 -9.96 6.38 14.28
N GLU A 178 -9.78 6.71 15.57
CA GLU A 178 -9.76 5.73 16.67
C GLU A 178 -11.06 4.93 16.76
N ILE A 179 -12.22 5.57 16.62
CA ILE A 179 -13.52 4.88 16.62
C ILE A 179 -13.59 3.85 15.48
N PHE A 180 -13.22 4.23 14.25
CA PHE A 180 -13.27 3.31 13.12
C PHE A 180 -12.22 2.21 13.20
N LEU A 181 -11.03 2.51 13.74
CA LEU A 181 -10.02 1.48 14.01
C LEU A 181 -10.54 0.44 14.99
N ASN A 182 -11.18 0.87 16.08
CA ASN A 182 -11.76 -0.04 17.07
C ASN A 182 -12.92 -0.87 16.49
N GLN A 183 -13.76 -0.27 15.65
CA GLN A 183 -14.80 -1.02 14.91
C GLN A 183 -14.18 -2.08 14.00
N ARG A 184 -13.17 -1.71 13.21
CA ARG A 184 -12.52 -2.61 12.25
C ARG A 184 -11.77 -3.75 12.95
N ARG A 185 -11.09 -3.48 14.06
CA ARG A 185 -10.46 -4.52 14.91
C ARG A 185 -11.49 -5.52 15.41
N ARG A 186 -12.65 -5.06 15.90
CA ARG A 186 -13.71 -5.96 16.35
C ARG A 186 -14.25 -6.83 15.23
N GLU A 187 -14.49 -6.26 14.04
CA GLU A 187 -14.91 -7.02 12.86
C GLU A 187 -13.91 -8.14 12.53
N ILE A 188 -12.62 -7.82 12.53
CA ILE A 188 -11.52 -8.78 12.29
C ILE A 188 -11.50 -9.89 13.35
N THR A 189 -11.62 -9.53 14.63
CA THR A 189 -11.63 -10.50 15.73
C THR A 189 -12.83 -11.44 15.68
N LEU A 190 -13.99 -10.97 15.20
CA LEU A 190 -15.19 -11.80 15.08
C LEU A 190 -15.14 -12.78 13.90
N THR A 191 -14.23 -12.55 12.94
CA THR A 191 -14.06 -13.40 11.76
C THR A 191 -12.92 -14.42 11.86
N ASN A 192 -12.11 -14.35 12.93
CA ASN A 192 -11.03 -15.28 13.26
C ASN A 192 -11.47 -16.24 14.37
#